data_AF-A0A3D5QA01-F1
#
_entry.id   AF-A0A3D5QA01-F1
#
_cell.length_a   1.000
_cell.length_b   1.000
_cell.length_c   1.000
_cell.angle_alpha   90.00
_cell.angle_beta   90.00
_cell.angle_gamma   90.00
#
_symmetry.space_group_name_H-M   'P 1'
#
loop_
_entity.id
_entity.type
_entity.pdbx_description
1 polymer ?
#
loop_
_entity_poly.entity_id
_entity_poly.type
_entity_poly.pdbx_seq_one_letter_code
_entity_poly.pdbx_strand_id
1 'polypeptide(L)'
;MLEILEKGGVLMYPILLLSIISLAVFLERLVSLRKNRYVPKNFMDKLYVFLQNKSFQDARSLCDMNNCAIGDISKTILDNLDLPISRLMELSEEAGRFQAKKLERFLPTLQTIANIAPLLGLLGTVVGMIKTFVVISQQGVGNAQALAGGISEALFNTAGRVFLGGPP
;
A
#
# COMPACT_ATOMS: atom_id res chain seq x y z
N MET A 1 24.60 8.83 4.49
CA MET A 1 23.61 7.74 4.60
C MET A 1 24.06 6.68 5.61
N LEU A 2 25.26 6.10 5.46
CA LEU A 2 25.80 5.15 6.46
C LEU A 2 26.05 5.78 7.85
N GLU A 3 26.56 7.01 7.93
CA GLU A 3 26.71 7.74 9.21
C GLU A 3 25.38 8.03 9.93
N ILE A 4 24.28 8.15 9.17
CA ILE A 4 22.94 8.37 9.73
C ILE A 4 22.41 7.06 10.32
N LEU A 5 22.78 5.92 9.74
CA LEU A 5 22.46 4.58 10.23
C LEU A 5 23.26 4.24 11.49
N GLU A 6 24.55 4.60 11.53
CA GLU A 6 25.38 4.41 12.73
C GLU A 6 24.90 5.25 13.91
N LYS A 7 24.44 6.49 13.66
CA LYS A 7 23.89 7.35 14.72
C LYS A 7 22.45 7.05 15.11
N GLY A 8 21.64 6.44 14.25
CA GLY A 8 20.22 6.12 14.50
C GLY A 8 19.97 4.87 15.36
N GLY A 9 21.02 4.08 15.61
CA GLY A 9 20.95 2.86 16.41
C GLY A 9 20.20 1.70 15.75
N VAL A 10 20.03 0.61 16.50
CA VAL A 10 19.43 -0.66 16.02
C VAL A 10 18.00 -0.47 15.49
N LEU A 11 17.27 0.53 16.00
CA LEU A 11 15.89 0.83 15.61
C LEU A 11 15.77 1.49 14.22
N MET A 12 16.87 1.94 13.62
CA MET A 12 16.86 2.50 12.26
C MET A 12 16.69 1.43 11.17
N TYR A 13 17.19 0.20 11.40
CA TYR A 13 17.06 -0.92 10.46
C TYR A 13 15.62 -1.32 10.14
N PRO A 14 14.72 -1.55 11.13
CA PRO A 14 13.33 -1.88 10.84
C PRO A 14 12.57 -0.73 10.16
N ILE A 15 12.87 0.53 10.50
CA ILE A 15 12.29 1.71 9.84
C ILE A 15 12.68 1.75 8.35
N LEU A 16 13.95 1.50 8.05
CA LEU A 16 14.45 1.48 6.67
C LEU A 16 13.84 0.32 5.87
N LEU A 17 13.68 -0.85 6.49
CA LEU A 17 13.03 -2.00 5.87
C LEU A 17 11.55 -1.71 5.55
N LEU A 18 10.81 -1.12 6.50
CA LEU A 18 9.42 -0.69 6.28
C LEU A 18 9.29 0.34 5.16
N SER A 19 10.27 1.25 5.03
CA SER A 19 10.35 2.23 3.93
C SER A 19 10.45 1.55 2.56
N ILE A 20 11.35 0.57 2.42
CA ILE A 20 11.54 -0.17 1.17
C ILE A 20 10.27 -0.97 0.81
N ILE A 21 9.65 -1.63 1.78
CA ILE A 21 8.40 -2.37 1.56
C ILE A 21 7.28 -1.42 1.12
N SER A 22 7.13 -0.30 1.83
CA SER A 22 6.12 0.72 1.50
C SER A 22 6.30 1.23 0.08
N LEU A 23 7.53 1.57 -0.31
CA LEU A 23 7.86 2.03 -1.67
C LEU A 23 7.59 0.96 -2.73
N ALA A 24 7.95 -0.30 -2.47
CA ALA A 24 7.70 -1.41 -3.39
C ALA A 24 6.19 -1.60 -3.63
N VAL A 25 5.38 -1.59 -2.58
CA VAL A 25 3.92 -1.68 -2.69
C VAL A 25 3.35 -0.44 -3.38
N PHE A 26 3.87 0.75 -3.12
CA PHE A 26 3.45 1.99 -3.77
C PHE A 26 3.71 1.96 -5.29
N LEU A 27 4.89 1.49 -5.72
CA LEU A 27 5.22 1.33 -7.13
C LEU A 27 4.36 0.26 -7.82
N GLU A 28 4.19 -0.90 -7.17
CA GLU A 28 3.28 -1.95 -7.66
C GLU A 28 1.87 -1.38 -7.87
N ARG A 29 1.39 -0.58 -6.91
CA ARG A 29 0.09 0.08 -6.98
C ARG A 29 0.00 1.14 -8.06
N LEU A 30 0.98 2.01 -8.23
CA LEU A 30 0.98 3.00 -9.31
C LEU A 30 0.88 2.34 -10.69
N VAL A 31 1.50 1.17 -10.87
CA VAL A 31 1.39 0.40 -12.12
C VAL A 31 0.07 -0.34 -12.19
N SER A 32 -0.37 -0.95 -11.08
CA SER A 32 -1.60 -1.73 -11.00
C SER A 32 -2.82 -0.84 -11.24
N LEU A 33 -2.98 0.27 -10.52
CA LEU A 33 -4.10 1.25 -10.60
C LEU A 33 -4.17 2.04 -11.92
N ARG A 34 -3.25 1.82 -12.87
CA ARG A 34 -3.38 2.45 -14.19
C ARG A 34 -4.66 1.94 -14.86
N LYS A 35 -5.57 2.89 -15.13
CA LYS A 35 -6.88 2.70 -15.80
C LYS A 35 -6.79 1.82 -17.06
N ASN A 36 -5.68 1.90 -17.78
CA ASN A 36 -5.42 1.14 -19.01
C ASN A 36 -5.36 -0.39 -18.81
N ARG A 37 -5.14 -0.88 -17.58
CA ARG A 37 -5.09 -2.31 -17.25
C ARG A 37 -6.43 -2.86 -16.73
N TYR A 38 -7.28 -2.01 -16.14
CA TYR A 38 -8.56 -2.41 -15.54
C TYR A 38 -9.77 -2.19 -16.44
N VAL A 39 -9.78 -1.12 -17.23
CA VAL A 39 -10.85 -0.79 -18.18
C VAL A 39 -10.20 -0.33 -19.49
N PRO A 40 -9.84 -1.27 -20.38
CA PRO A 40 -9.35 -0.89 -21.71
C PRO A 40 -10.47 -0.13 -22.42
N LYS A 41 -10.22 1.09 -22.91
CA LYS A 41 -11.24 1.89 -23.61
C LYS A 41 -11.85 1.11 -24.79
N ASN A 42 -11.00 0.43 -25.55
CA ASN A 42 -11.40 -0.39 -26.69
C ASN A 42 -12.21 -1.65 -26.31
N PHE A 43 -12.18 -2.08 -25.04
CA PHE A 43 -12.95 -3.24 -24.59
C PHE A 43 -14.43 -2.89 -24.44
N MET A 44 -14.74 -1.75 -23.82
CA MET A 44 -16.14 -1.31 -23.62
C MET A 44 -16.84 -1.07 -24.95
N ASP A 45 -16.17 -0.41 -25.90
CA ASP A 45 -16.74 -0.13 -27.22
C ASP A 45 -17.04 -1.42 -27.99
N LYS A 46 -16.11 -2.40 -27.95
CA LYS A 46 -16.30 -3.71 -28.59
C LYS A 46 -17.39 -4.55 -27.91
N LEU A 47 -17.42 -4.56 -26.57
CA LEU A 47 -18.43 -5.28 -25.81
C LEU A 47 -19.83 -4.75 -26.13
N TYR A 48 -19.99 -3.43 -26.20
CA TYR A 48 -21.27 -2.79 -26.53
C TYR A 48 -21.76 -3.19 -27.94
N VAL A 49 -20.87 -3.22 -28.93
CA VAL A 49 -21.19 -3.67 -30.30
C VAL A 49 -21.62 -5.14 -30.33
N PHE A 50 -20.93 -6.03 -29.61
CA PHE A 50 -21.32 -7.45 -29.56
C PHE A 50 -22.65 -7.68 -28.84
N LEU A 51 -22.93 -6.90 -27.78
CA LEU A 51 -24.21 -6.94 -27.08
C LEU A 51 -25.37 -6.43 -27.96
N GLN A 52 -25.17 -5.36 -28.72
CA GLN A 52 -26.19 -4.86 -29.66
C GLN A 52 -26.51 -5.87 -30.77
N ASN A 53 -25.49 -6.57 -31.26
CA ASN A 53 -25.65 -7.59 -32.29
C ASN A 53 -26.20 -8.93 -31.75
N LYS A 54 -26.50 -9.02 -30.45
CA LYS A 54 -26.91 -10.25 -29.73
C LYS A 54 -25.92 -11.41 -29.89
N SER A 55 -24.67 -11.13 -30.22
CA SER A 55 -23.59 -12.11 -30.34
C SER A 55 -22.98 -12.39 -28.96
N PHE A 56 -23.73 -13.10 -28.10
CA PHE A 56 -23.30 -13.39 -26.72
C PHE A 56 -22.05 -14.29 -26.64
N GLN A 57 -21.84 -15.17 -27.62
CA GLN A 57 -20.64 -16.01 -27.70
C GLN A 57 -19.38 -15.20 -27.98
N ASP A 58 -19.46 -14.21 -28.88
CA ASP A 58 -18.35 -13.31 -29.20
C ASP A 58 -18.05 -12.34 -28.06
N ALA A 59 -19.09 -11.90 -27.35
CA ALA A 59 -18.92 -11.09 -26.14
C ALA A 59 -18.18 -11.90 -25.05
N ARG A 60 -18.52 -13.18 -24.85
CA ARG A 60 -17.84 -14.05 -23.88
C ARG A 60 -16.37 -14.28 -24.25
N SER A 61 -16.08 -14.55 -25.53
CA SER A 61 -14.69 -14.75 -25.96
C SER A 61 -13.84 -13.48 -25.83
N LEU A 62 -14.42 -12.30 -26.06
CA LEU A 62 -13.76 -11.02 -25.83
C LEU A 62 -13.41 -10.81 -24.34
N CYS A 63 -14.32 -11.19 -23.43
CA CYS A 63 -14.07 -11.16 -21.98
C CYS A 63 -12.93 -12.11 -21.58
N ASP A 64 -12.89 -13.32 -22.13
CA ASP A 64 -11.83 -14.30 -21.84
C ASP A 64 -10.46 -13.88 -22.37
N MET A 65 -10.42 -13.18 -23.51
CA MET A 65 -9.16 -12.67 -24.08
C MET A 65 -8.61 -11.48 -23.30
N ASN A 66 -9.48 -10.61 -22.79
CA ASN A 66 -9.09 -9.43 -22.02
C ASN A 66 -9.34 -9.69 -20.53
N ASN A 67 -8.39 -10.36 -19.87
CA ASN A 67 -8.33 -10.59 -18.42
C ASN A 67 -8.32 -9.27 -17.62
N CYS A 68 -9.46 -8.58 -17.58
CA CYS A 68 -9.66 -7.29 -16.95
C CYS A 68 -10.87 -7.36 -16.01
N ALA A 69 -10.86 -6.54 -14.95
CA ALA A 69 -11.88 -6.57 -13.92
C ALA A 69 -13.30 -6.38 -14.50
N ILE A 70 -13.46 -5.49 -15.49
CA ILE A 70 -14.74 -5.26 -16.13
C ILE A 70 -15.16 -6.45 -17.01
N GLY A 71 -14.21 -7.13 -17.67
CA GLY A 71 -14.47 -8.33 -18.47
C GLY A 71 -14.93 -9.50 -17.61
N ASP A 72 -14.33 -9.70 -16.44
CA ASP A 72 -14.77 -10.71 -15.47
C ASP A 72 -16.21 -10.44 -14.99
N ILE A 73 -16.54 -9.18 -14.67
CA ILE A 73 -17.90 -8.80 -14.25
C ILE A 73 -18.90 -9.01 -15.39
N SER A 74 -18.57 -8.54 -16.60
CA SER A 74 -19.42 -8.71 -17.79
C SER A 74 -19.62 -10.18 -18.13
N LYS A 75 -18.60 -11.04 -17.97
CA LYS A 75 -18.71 -12.48 -18.16
C LYS A 75 -19.68 -13.12 -17.17
N THR A 76 -19.59 -12.79 -15.89
CA THR A 76 -20.53 -13.31 -14.87
C THR A 76 -21.98 -12.98 -15.21
N ILE A 77 -22.24 -11.79 -15.76
CA ILE A 77 -23.58 -11.39 -16.22
C ILE A 77 -24.00 -12.20 -17.46
N LEU A 78 -23.12 -12.31 -18.46
CA LEU A 78 -23.36 -13.06 -19.70
C LEU A 78 -23.62 -14.55 -19.45
N ASP A 79 -22.99 -15.12 -18.42
CA ASP A 79 -23.11 -16.54 -18.06
C ASP A 79 -24.41 -16.87 -17.34
N ASN A 80 -25.13 -15.85 -16.83
CA ASN A 80 -26.32 -16.01 -16.01
C ASN A 80 -27.56 -15.28 -16.58
N LEU A 81 -27.58 -14.99 -17.88
CA LEU A 81 -28.65 -14.23 -18.55
C LEU A 81 -30.06 -14.82 -18.38
N ASP A 82 -30.17 -16.10 -18.03
CA ASP A 82 -31.43 -16.80 -17.78
C ASP A 82 -32.10 -16.40 -16.45
N LEU A 83 -31.40 -15.67 -15.58
CA LEU A 83 -31.89 -15.23 -14.28
C LEU A 83 -32.68 -13.91 -14.37
N PRO A 84 -33.60 -13.66 -13.41
CA PRO A 84 -34.28 -12.38 -13.32
C PRO A 84 -33.29 -11.23 -13.09
N ILE A 85 -33.62 -10.03 -13.61
CA ILE A 85 -32.80 -8.82 -13.52
C ILE A 85 -32.35 -8.51 -12.09
N SER A 86 -33.21 -8.73 -11.10
CA SER A 86 -32.87 -8.52 -9.69
C SER A 86 -31.68 -9.38 -9.24
N ARG A 87 -31.63 -10.65 -9.67
CA ARG A 87 -30.54 -11.56 -9.34
C ARG A 87 -29.27 -11.27 -10.13
N LEU A 88 -29.41 -10.84 -11.38
CA LEU A 88 -28.29 -10.39 -12.21
C LEU A 88 -27.59 -9.15 -11.62
N MET A 89 -28.37 -8.17 -11.10
CA MET A 89 -27.81 -7.00 -10.44
C MET A 89 -27.04 -7.40 -9.17
N GLU A 90 -27.59 -8.30 -8.35
CA GLU A 90 -26.92 -8.82 -7.15
C GLU A 90 -25.60 -9.52 -7.49
N LEU A 91 -25.59 -10.39 -8.51
CA LEU A 91 -24.38 -11.06 -8.99
C LEU A 91 -23.34 -10.08 -9.53
N SER A 92 -23.79 -9.07 -10.28
CA SER A 92 -22.90 -8.02 -10.78
C SER A 92 -22.28 -7.20 -9.65
N GLU A 93 -23.05 -6.90 -8.60
CA GLU A 93 -22.56 -6.17 -7.43
C GLU A 93 -21.55 -7.02 -6.65
N GLU A 94 -21.84 -8.30 -6.45
CA GLU A 94 -20.95 -9.24 -5.78
C GLU A 94 -19.62 -9.41 -6.54
N ALA A 95 -19.69 -9.63 -7.85
CA ALA A 95 -18.51 -9.70 -8.71
C ALA A 95 -17.72 -8.39 -8.69
N GLY A 96 -18.41 -7.24 -8.70
CA GLY A 96 -17.80 -5.92 -8.56
C GLY A 96 -17.06 -5.75 -7.23
N ARG A 97 -17.68 -6.14 -6.11
CA ARG A 97 -17.07 -6.11 -4.77
C ARG A 97 -15.86 -7.04 -4.68
N PHE A 98 -15.93 -8.22 -5.29
CA PHE A 98 -14.80 -9.15 -5.33
C PHE A 98 -13.60 -8.56 -6.08
N GLN A 99 -13.83 -7.98 -7.26
CA GLN A 99 -12.78 -7.31 -8.02
C GLN A 99 -12.23 -6.09 -7.27
N ALA A 100 -13.09 -5.26 -6.67
CA ALA A 100 -12.67 -4.13 -5.85
C ALA A 100 -11.75 -4.59 -4.69
N LYS A 101 -12.12 -5.65 -3.97
CA LYS A 101 -11.29 -6.22 -2.89
C LYS A 101 -9.92 -6.70 -3.40
N LYS A 102 -9.87 -7.27 -4.61
CA LYS A 102 -8.60 -7.65 -5.26
C LYS A 102 -7.74 -6.42 -5.59
N LEU A 103 -8.38 -5.34 -6.04
CA LEU A 103 -7.75 -4.03 -6.21
C LEU A 103 -7.35 -3.37 -4.90
N GLU A 104 -7.89 -3.80 -3.75
CA GLU A 104 -7.57 -3.22 -2.43
C GLU A 104 -6.61 -4.07 -1.59
N ARG A 105 -6.29 -5.31 -1.99
CA ARG A 105 -5.49 -6.30 -1.23
C ARG A 105 -4.26 -5.78 -0.48
N PHE A 106 -3.51 -4.81 -1.03
CA PHE A 106 -2.31 -4.24 -0.42
C PHE A 106 -2.52 -2.95 0.40
N LEU A 107 -3.73 -2.35 0.39
CA LEU A 107 -4.03 -1.14 1.18
C LEU A 107 -3.98 -1.39 2.70
N PRO A 108 -4.51 -2.52 3.24
CA PRO A 108 -4.41 -2.79 4.67
C PRO A 108 -2.97 -2.89 5.17
N THR A 109 -2.06 -3.43 4.35
CA THR A 109 -0.63 -3.52 4.66
C THR A 109 -0.01 -2.12 4.75
N LEU A 110 -0.28 -1.25 3.77
CA LEU A 110 0.19 0.15 3.82
C LEU A 110 -0.36 0.90 5.02
N GLN A 111 -1.64 0.72 5.37
CA GLN A 111 -2.25 1.32 6.56
C GLN A 111 -1.56 0.85 7.84
N THR A 112 -1.24 -0.44 7.94
CA THR A 112 -0.54 -0.99 9.10
C THR A 112 0.87 -0.40 9.22
N ILE A 113 1.60 -0.27 8.10
CA ILE A 113 2.92 0.37 8.09
C ILE A 113 2.82 1.84 8.51
N ALA A 114 1.85 2.58 7.98
CA ALA A 114 1.61 3.98 8.32
C ALA A 114 1.30 4.18 9.82
N ASN A 115 0.61 3.22 10.46
CA ASN A 115 0.30 3.27 11.88
C ASN A 115 1.47 2.86 12.78
N ILE A 116 2.28 1.86 12.37
CA ILE A 116 3.38 1.34 13.18
C ILE A 116 4.64 2.20 13.07
N ALA A 117 4.93 2.79 11.90
CA ALA A 117 6.13 3.59 11.70
C ALA A 117 6.26 4.77 12.70
N PRO A 118 5.17 5.49 13.06
CA PRO A 118 5.20 6.49 14.12
C PRO A 118 5.56 5.98 15.50
N LEU A 119 5.04 4.82 15.86
CA LEU A 119 5.31 4.18 17.15
C LEU A 119 6.78 3.75 17.24
N LEU A 120 7.35 3.22 16.15
CA LEU A 120 8.77 2.86 16.08
C LEU A 120 9.69 4.08 16.18
N GLY A 121 9.37 5.18 15.50
CA GLY A 121 10.15 6.42 15.64
C GLY A 121 10.07 7.03 17.04
N LEU A 122 8.90 6.97 17.68
CA LEU A 122 8.75 7.40 19.08
C LEU A 122 9.57 6.51 20.02
N LEU A 123 9.53 5.18 19.86
CA LEU A 123 10.37 4.25 20.62
C LEU A 123 11.86 4.60 20.47
N GLY A 124 12.30 4.90 19.24
CA GLY A 124 13.66 5.34 18.95
C GLY A 124 14.07 6.60 19.73
N THR A 125 13.17 7.58 19.87
CA THR A 125 13.44 8.78 20.69
C THR A 125 13.60 8.46 22.16
N VAL A 126 12.76 7.58 22.70
CA VAL A 126 12.83 7.16 24.11
C VAL A 126 14.14 6.43 24.38
N VAL A 127 14.54 5.50 23.51
CA VAL A 127 15.81 4.77 23.65
C VAL A 127 17.02 5.72 23.55
N GLY A 128 17.01 6.68 22.61
CA GLY A 128 18.08 7.68 22.48
C GLY A 128 18.21 8.58 23.73
N MET A 129 17.08 8.98 24.32
CA MET A 129 17.06 9.74 25.57
C MET A 129 17.56 8.92 26.76
N ILE A 130 17.17 7.64 26.86
CA ILE A 130 17.68 6.73 27.92
C ILE A 130 19.21 6.61 27.83
N LYS A 131 19.77 6.41 26.63
CA LYS A 131 21.23 6.37 26.43
C LYS A 131 21.90 7.66 26.89
N THR A 132 21.30 8.81 26.55
CA THR A 132 21.80 10.12 26.99
C THR A 132 21.86 10.22 28.51
N PHE A 133 20.80 9.82 29.22
CA PHE A 133 20.78 9.84 30.68
C PHE A 133 21.77 8.87 31.32
N VAL A 134 21.99 7.69 30.73
CA VAL A 134 23.01 6.74 31.19
C VAL A 134 24.41 7.34 31.09
N VAL A 135 24.72 8.04 29.99
CA VAL A 135 26.01 8.73 29.81
C VAL A 135 26.20 9.83 30.86
N ILE A 136 25.17 10.66 31.11
CA ILE A 136 25.21 11.70 32.15
C ILE A 136 25.45 11.06 33.52
N SER A 137 24.77 9.96 33.82
CA SER A 137 24.89 9.28 35.12
C SER A 137 26.28 8.69 35.35
N GLN A 138 26.99 8.27 34.30
CA GLN A 138 28.30 7.61 34.42
C GLN A 138 29.48 8.57 34.30
N GLN A 139 29.38 9.58 33.42
CA GLN A 139 30.51 10.45 33.05
C GLN A 139 30.30 11.91 33.45
N GLY A 140 29.15 12.24 34.06
CA GLY A 140 28.75 13.62 34.32
C GLY A 140 28.46 14.39 33.04
N VAL A 141 28.17 15.69 33.17
CA VAL A 141 27.81 16.58 32.04
C VAL A 141 29.02 16.96 31.18
N GLY A 142 30.24 16.57 31.58
CA GLY A 142 31.49 16.99 30.94
C GLY A 142 31.74 16.41 29.54
N ASN A 143 31.15 15.26 29.20
CA ASN A 143 31.32 14.64 27.88
C ASN A 143 30.20 15.07 26.91
N ALA A 144 30.29 16.33 26.45
CA ALA A 144 29.31 16.93 25.53
C ALA A 144 29.14 16.15 24.22
N GLN A 145 30.15 15.41 23.78
CA GLN A 145 30.15 14.69 22.52
C GLN A 145 29.31 13.41 22.58
N ALA A 146 29.37 12.68 23.70
CA ALA A 146 28.50 11.52 23.94
C ALA A 146 27.03 11.95 24.15
N LEU A 147 26.81 13.10 24.80
CA LEU A 147 25.48 13.70 24.98
C LEU A 147 24.83 14.06 23.64
N ALA A 148 25.59 14.71 22.76
CA ALA A 148 25.13 15.10 21.42
C ALA A 148 24.78 13.88 20.55
N GLY A 149 25.44 12.74 20.76
CA GLY A 149 25.15 11.48 20.08
C GLY A 149 23.73 10.96 20.33
N GLY A 150 23.32 10.84 21.60
CA GLY A 150 22.00 10.31 21.96
C GLY A 150 20.83 11.23 21.58
N ILE A 151 21.04 12.55 21.62
CA ILE A 151 20.06 13.54 21.14
C ILE A 151 19.94 13.47 19.61
N SER A 152 21.06 13.34 18.90
CA SER A 152 21.07 13.17 17.44
C SER A 152 20.34 11.88 17.03
N GLU A 153 20.50 10.78 17.76
CA GLU A 153 19.79 9.51 17.52
C GLU A 153 18.27 9.69 17.62
N ALA A 154 17.80 10.41 18.64
CA ALA A 154 16.38 10.70 18.83
C ALA A 154 15.81 11.58 17.69
N LEU A 155 16.54 12.61 17.25
CA LEU A 155 16.11 13.49 16.17
C LEU A 155 16.00 12.74 14.83
N PHE A 156 16.93 11.83 14.51
CA PHE A 156 16.86 11.03 13.29
C PHE A 156 15.65 10.08 13.29
N ASN A 157 15.36 9.42 14.42
CA ASN A 157 14.19 8.55 14.54
C ASN A 157 12.87 9.33 14.41
N THR A 158 12.84 10.58 14.86
CA THR A 158 11.70 11.50 14.66
C THR A 158 11.49 11.85 13.20
N ALA A 159 12.57 12.21 12.50
CA ALA A 159 12.51 12.54 11.07
C ALA A 159 12.05 11.33 10.23
N GLY A 160 12.57 10.13 10.55
CA GLY A 160 12.18 8.88 9.89
C GLY A 160 10.69 8.55 10.05
N ARG A 161 10.13 8.75 11.25
CA ARG A 161 8.68 8.60 11.48
C ARG A 161 7.86 9.50 10.56
N VAL A 162 8.16 10.80 10.52
CA VAL A 162 7.34 11.78 9.79
C VAL A 162 7.36 11.49 8.29
N PHE A 163 8.52 11.04 7.79
CA PHE A 163 8.67 10.63 6.39
C PHE A 163 7.81 9.42 6.01
N LEU A 164 7.59 8.47 6.92
CA LEU A 164 6.85 7.22 6.65
C LEU A 164 5.36 7.28 7.01
N GLY A 165 5.01 7.94 8.12
CA GLY A 165 3.65 7.99 8.63
C GLY A 165 2.84 9.20 8.18
N GLY A 166 3.49 10.24 7.63
CA GLY A 166 2.87 11.55 7.42
C GLY A 166 2.56 12.28 8.74
N PRO A 167 2.23 13.58 8.71
CA PRO A 167 1.74 14.28 9.90
C PRO A 167 0.41 13.67 10.38
N PRO A 168 0.12 13.71 11.69
CA PRO A 168 -1.16 13.27 12.23
C PRO A 168 -2.34 14.07 11.68
#